data_AF-A0A257A4M9-F1
#
_entry.id   AF-A0A257A4M9-F1
#
_cell.length_a   1.000
_cell.length_b   1.000
_cell.length_c   1.000
_cell.angle_alpha   90.00
_cell.angle_beta   90.00
_cell.angle_gamma   90.00
#
_symmetry.space_group_name_H-M   'P 1'
#
loop_
_entity.id
_entity.type
_entity.pdbx_description
1 polymer ?
#
loop_
_entity_poly.entity_id
_entity_poly.type
_entity_poly.pdbx_seq_one_letter_code
_entity_poly.pdbx_strand_id
1 'polypeptide(L)'
;MVTKIPIRPKQRWCGIYVPEFTSRDQIAWLEKHDEPELFYLVEGSIVLVLSENGKEIIEVPMEENTIYIVSEWHNAYRPKGVKGIALVIERTNVKTEFLKLK
;
A
#
# COMPACT_ATOMS: atom_id res chain seq x y z
N MET A 1 -7.04 -23.02 -21.11
CA MET A 1 -5.67 -23.24 -20.57
C MET A 1 -5.40 -22.16 -19.54
N VAL A 2 -4.86 -22.49 -18.38
CA VAL A 2 -4.54 -21.52 -17.31
C VAL A 2 -3.03 -21.40 -17.19
N THR A 3 -2.48 -20.20 -17.40
CA THR A 3 -1.06 -19.92 -17.18
C THR A 3 -0.86 -19.47 -15.75
N LYS A 4 -0.14 -20.25 -14.95
CA LYS A 4 0.21 -19.90 -13.56
C LYS A 4 1.50 -19.08 -13.57
N ILE A 5 1.46 -17.85 -13.07
CA ILE A 5 2.64 -17.00 -12.91
C ILE A 5 2.88 -16.80 -11.41
N PRO A 6 3.90 -17.42 -10.80
CA PRO A 6 4.21 -17.22 -9.38
C PRO A 6 4.73 -15.81 -9.16
N ILE A 7 4.20 -15.09 -8.17
CA ILE A 7 4.68 -13.76 -7.82
C ILE A 7 6.12 -13.87 -7.34
N ARG A 8 7.02 -13.12 -8.00
CA ARG A 8 8.44 -13.04 -7.65
C ARG A 8 8.73 -11.67 -7.05
N PRO A 9 9.80 -11.51 -6.24
CA PRO A 9 10.23 -10.22 -5.67
C PRO A 9 10.59 -9.11 -6.68
N LYS A 10 10.39 -9.34 -7.98
CA LYS A 10 10.62 -8.41 -9.11
C LYS A 10 9.57 -8.59 -10.21
N GLN A 11 8.39 -9.11 -9.89
CA GLN A 11 7.29 -9.18 -10.85
C GLN A 11 6.55 -7.85 -10.79
N ARG A 12 7.04 -6.92 -11.60
CA ARG A 12 7.05 -5.50 -11.22
C ARG A 12 5.75 -4.72 -11.46
N TRP A 13 4.68 -5.38 -11.88
CA TRP A 13 3.42 -4.69 -12.17
C TRP A 13 2.24 -5.22 -11.37
N CYS A 14 2.42 -6.33 -10.64
CA CYS A 14 1.37 -6.95 -9.86
C CYS A 14 1.99 -7.75 -8.70
N GLY A 15 1.60 -7.40 -7.48
CA GLY A 15 2.13 -7.97 -6.25
C GLY A 15 1.03 -8.27 -5.22
N ILE A 16 1.38 -9.13 -4.26
CA ILE A 16 0.59 -9.30 -3.04
C ILE A 16 1.31 -8.57 -1.93
N TYR A 17 0.61 -7.63 -1.31
CA TYR A 17 1.11 -6.81 -0.25
C TYR A 17 0.45 -7.16 1.07
N VAL A 18 1.27 -7.26 2.10
CA VAL A 18 0.84 -7.45 3.49
C VAL A 18 1.53 -6.38 4.31
N PRO A 19 0.79 -5.40 4.88
CA PRO A 19 1.40 -4.38 5.72
C PRO A 19 2.20 -4.99 6.87
N GLU A 20 3.43 -4.51 7.05
CA GLU A 20 4.29 -4.92 8.16
C GLU A 20 3.74 -4.40 9.50
N PHE A 21 3.23 -3.17 9.48
CA PHE A 21 2.74 -2.48 10.67
C PHE A 21 1.32 -2.90 11.06
N THR A 22 1.03 -2.78 12.34
CA THR A 22 -0.25 -3.18 12.96
C THR A 22 -1.06 -2.02 13.53
N SER A 23 -0.48 -0.82 13.53
CA SER A 23 -1.11 0.43 13.93
C SER A 23 -0.41 1.61 13.26
N ARG A 24 -1.10 2.76 13.21
CA ARG A 24 -0.53 4.01 12.72
C ARG A 24 0.75 4.42 13.45
N ASP A 25 0.80 4.25 14.77
CA ASP A 25 1.92 4.71 15.60
C ASP A 25 3.27 4.02 15.28
N GLN A 26 3.23 2.87 14.62
CA GLN A 26 4.44 2.14 14.19
C GLN A 26 5.04 2.72 12.90
N ILE A 27 4.27 3.52 12.16
CA ILE A 27 4.70 4.10 10.88
C ILE A 27 5.50 5.37 11.13
N ALA A 28 6.82 5.28 10.91
CA ALA A 28 7.75 6.41 10.99
C ALA A 28 8.07 7.04 9.63
N TRP A 29 7.75 6.35 8.54
CA TRP A 29 8.09 6.76 7.19
C TRP A 29 6.90 6.59 6.26
N LEU A 30 6.72 7.56 5.37
CA LEU A 30 5.87 7.42 4.20
C LEU A 30 6.76 7.28 2.96
N GLU A 31 6.22 6.63 1.94
CA GLU A 31 6.84 6.55 0.63
C GLU A 31 5.98 7.22 -0.44
N LYS A 32 6.58 7.63 -1.54
CA LYS A 32 5.87 8.16 -2.69
C LYS A 32 6.54 7.71 -3.97
N HIS A 33 5.74 7.17 -4.88
CA HIS A 33 6.16 6.82 -6.23
C HIS A 33 5.99 8.01 -7.18
N ASP A 34 6.80 8.06 -8.23
CA ASP A 34 6.64 9.02 -9.33
C ASP A 34 5.48 8.69 -10.29
N GLU A 35 4.82 7.56 -10.09
CA GLU A 35 3.62 7.11 -10.81
C GLU A 35 2.57 6.58 -9.82
N PRO A 36 1.27 6.58 -10.19
CA PRO A 36 0.22 6.07 -9.30
C PRO A 36 0.36 4.58 -9.02
N GLU A 37 -0.05 4.18 -7.82
CA GLU A 37 -0.13 2.80 -7.38
C GLU A 37 -1.56 2.44 -7.01
N LEU A 38 -1.98 1.24 -7.40
CA LEU A 38 -3.32 0.72 -7.14
C LEU A 38 -3.29 -0.30 -6.02
N PHE A 39 -4.22 -0.17 -5.08
CA PHE A 39 -4.49 -1.12 -4.02
C PHE A 39 -5.92 -1.65 -4.12
N TYR A 40 -6.07 -2.96 -3.96
CA TYR A 40 -7.37 -3.64 -3.83
C TYR A 40 -7.32 -4.62 -2.67
N LEU A 41 -8.24 -4.49 -1.72
CA LEU A 41 -8.31 -5.37 -0.55
C LEU A 41 -8.79 -6.76 -0.98
N VAL A 42 -7.94 -7.76 -0.82
CA VAL A 42 -8.25 -9.16 -1.12
C VAL A 42 -8.86 -9.84 0.09
N GLU A 43 -8.31 -9.59 1.28
CA GLU A 43 -8.79 -10.22 2.51
C GLU A 43 -8.38 -9.44 3.75
N GLY A 44 -9.28 -9.40 4.74
CA GLY A 44 -8.99 -8.88 6.07
C GLY A 44 -9.19 -7.38 6.18
N SER A 45 -8.26 -6.67 6.83
CA SER A 45 -8.36 -5.23 7.03
C SER A 45 -7.01 -4.55 6.83
N ILE A 46 -7.02 -3.48 6.06
CA ILE A 46 -5.88 -2.59 5.83
C ILE A 46 -6.40 -1.16 5.96
N VAL A 47 -5.61 -0.31 6.62
CA VAL A 47 -5.82 1.14 6.63
C VAL A 47 -4.66 1.77 5.88
N LEU A 48 -4.97 2.51 4.81
CA LEU A 48 -4.01 3.35 4.11
C LEU A 48 -3.76 4.61 4.95
N VAL A 49 -2.50 4.99 5.06
CA VAL A 49 -2.05 6.21 5.73
C VAL A 49 -1.52 7.13 4.65
N LEU A 50 -2.25 8.19 4.36
CA LEU A 50 -2.00 9.09 3.23
C LEU A 50 -1.59 10.48 3.69
N SER A 51 -0.82 11.18 2.86
CA SER A 51 -0.51 12.60 3.04
C SER A 51 -0.14 13.26 1.72
N GLU A 52 -0.73 14.41 1.43
CA GLU A 52 -0.32 15.21 0.26
C GLU A 52 1.03 15.89 0.49
N ASN A 53 1.30 16.34 1.73
CA ASN A 53 2.38 17.27 2.07
C ASN A 53 3.34 16.76 3.16
N GLY A 54 3.13 15.54 3.66
CA GLY A 54 3.91 14.93 4.74
C GLY A 54 3.67 15.53 6.13
N LYS A 55 2.66 16.39 6.31
CA LYS A 55 2.30 17.01 7.59
C LYS A 55 0.95 16.54 8.09
N GLU A 56 -0.05 16.57 7.21
CA GLU A 56 -1.41 16.15 7.53
C GLU A 56 -1.60 14.71 7.11
N ILE A 57 -2.05 13.88 8.07
CA ILE A 57 -2.25 12.45 7.86
C ILE A 57 -3.73 12.17 7.74
N ILE A 58 -4.09 11.42 6.72
CA ILE A 58 -5.43 10.89 6.51
C ILE A 58 -5.34 9.36 6.60
N GLU A 59 -6.22 8.77 7.39
CA GLU A 59 -6.36 7.32 7.49
C GLU A 59 -7.59 6.88 6.71
N VAL A 60 -7.39 6.01 5.73
CA VAL A 60 -8.46 5.48 4.86
C VAL A 60 -8.54 3.97 5.07
N PRO A 61 -9.51 3.49 5.86
CA PRO A 61 -9.81 2.06 5.92
C PRO A 61 -10.23 1.57 4.54
N MET A 62 -9.57 0.52 4.04
CA MET A 62 -9.92 -0.09 2.77
C MET A 62 -11.22 -0.90 2.90
N GLU A 63 -12.06 -0.78 1.89
CA GLU A 63 -13.32 -1.51 1.76
C GLU A 63 -13.19 -2.63 0.73
N GLU A 64 -13.97 -3.71 0.94
CA GLU A 64 -14.08 -4.78 -0.04
C GLU A 64 -14.74 -4.27 -1.33
N ASN A 65 -14.31 -4.80 -2.48
CA ASN A 65 -14.81 -4.42 -3.81
C ASN A 65 -14.54 -2.97 -4.22
N THR A 66 -13.64 -2.27 -3.51
CA THR A 66 -13.23 -0.90 -3.83
C THR A 66 -11.77 -0.87 -4.29
N ILE A 67 -11.52 -0.11 -5.36
CA ILE A 67 -10.17 0.15 -5.87
C ILE A 67 -9.70 1.50 -5.34
N TYR A 68 -8.49 1.53 -4.80
CA TYR A 68 -7.82 2.74 -4.34
C TYR A 68 -6.64 3.02 -5.26
N ILE A 69 -6.54 4.23 -5.82
CA ILE A 69 -5.40 4.67 -6.63
C ILE A 69 -4.71 5.80 -5.87
N VAL A 70 -3.44 5.59 -5.52
CA VAL A 70 -2.66 6.47 -4.65
C VAL A 70 -1.56 7.13 -5.46
N SER A 71 -1.49 8.46 -5.42
CA SER A 71 -0.44 9.27 -6.08
C SER A 71 0.32 10.16 -5.08
N GLU A 72 0.06 9.95 -3.79
CA GLU A 72 0.50 10.80 -2.68
C GLU A 72 1.50 10.05 -1.78
N TRP A 73 2.01 10.72 -0.74
CA TRP A 73 2.78 10.01 0.27
C TRP A 73 1.88 9.02 0.96
N HIS A 74 2.34 7.77 1.08
CA HIS A 74 1.54 6.72 1.66
C HIS A 74 2.36 5.71 2.44
N ASN A 75 1.64 4.97 3.29
CA ASN A 75 2.02 3.71 3.90
C ASN A 75 0.72 2.99 4.27
N ALA A 76 0.79 1.81 4.87
CA ALA A 76 -0.39 1.13 5.36
C ALA A 76 -0.10 0.33 6.62
N TYR A 77 -1.17 -0.01 7.36
CA TYR A 77 -1.09 -0.95 8.46
C TYR A 77 -2.31 -1.86 8.50
N ARG A 78 -2.16 -3.00 9.17
CA ARG A 78 -3.26 -3.94 9.45
C ARG A 78 -3.76 -3.75 10.89
N PRO A 79 -4.93 -3.13 11.10
CA PRO A 79 -5.34 -2.67 12.43
C PRO A 79 -5.37 -3.81 13.44
N LYS A 80 -4.75 -3.61 14.61
CA LYS A 80 -4.70 -4.60 15.71
C LYS A 80 -4.07 -5.93 15.31
N GLY A 81 -3.25 -5.94 14.24
CA GLY A 81 -2.54 -7.13 13.80
C GLY A 81 -3.40 -8.18 13.12
N VAL A 82 -4.65 -7.86 12.76
CA VAL A 82 -5.50 -8.78 11.99
C VAL A 82 -4.89 -9.09 10.63
N LYS A 83 -5.43 -10.10 9.95
CA LYS A 83 -5.06 -10.38 8.56
C LYS A 83 -5.36 -9.15 7.68
N GLY A 84 -4.47 -8.85 6.74
CA GLY A 84 -4.63 -7.77 5.78
C GLY A 84 -3.79 -8.09 4.54
N ILE A 85 -4.46 -8.39 3.43
CA ILE A 85 -3.83 -8.76 2.16
C ILE A 85 -4.42 -7.86 1.07
N ALA A 86 -3.55 -7.16 0.36
CA ALA A 86 -3.92 -6.39 -0.82
C ALA A 86 -3.28 -6.96 -2.09
N LEU A 87 -4.02 -6.87 -3.19
CA LEU A 87 -3.45 -6.87 -4.53
C LEU A 87 -2.94 -5.47 -4.80
N VAL A 88 -1.71 -5.39 -5.28
CA VAL A 88 -1.05 -4.13 -5.65
C VAL A 88 -0.69 -4.15 -7.11
N ILE A 89 -0.97 -3.06 -7.83
CA ILE A 89 -0.57 -2.86 -9.22
C ILE A 89 0.16 -1.52 -9.32
N GLU A 90 1.40 -1.57 -9.80
CA GLU A 90 2.27 -0.40 -9.97
C GLU A 90 3.02 -0.46 -11.31
N ARG A 91 3.73 0.61 -11.66
CA ARG A 91 4.63 0.57 -12.82
C ARG A 91 5.93 -0.16 -12.49
N THR A 92 6.49 -0.79 -13.52
CA THR A 92 7.69 -1.62 -13.35
C THR A 92 8.99 -0.87 -13.06
N ASN A 93 9.00 0.46 -13.19
CA ASN A 93 10.20 1.30 -13.08
C ASN A 93 9.89 2.57 -12.29
N VAL A 94 9.10 2.46 -11.23
CA VAL A 94 8.84 3.59 -10.32
C VAL A 94 10.11 4.01 -9.61
N LYS A 95 10.23 5.32 -9.38
CA LYS A 95 11.17 5.89 -8.42
C LYS A 95 10.43 6.14 -7.13
N THR A 96 11.02 5.72 -6.02
CA THR A 96 10.45 5.90 -4.69
C THR A 96 11.24 6.93 -3.91
N GLU A 97 10.53 7.92 -3.38
CA GLU A 97 11.04 8.83 -2.37
C GLU A 97 10.51 8.44 -0.99
N PHE A 98 11.23 8.82 0.07
CA PHE A 98 10.85 8.52 1.45
C PHE A 98 10.80 9.80 2.29
N LEU A 99 9.74 9.93 3.09
CA LEU A 99 9.52 11.05 4.00
C LEU A 99 9.40 10.54 5.43
N LYS A 100 10.22 11.10 6.33
CA LYS A 100 10.14 10.80 7.76
C LYS A 100 9.03 11.63 8.41
N LEU A 101 8.16 10.97 9.15
CA LEU A 101 7.16 11.62 9.97
C LEU A 101 7.83 12.20 11.23
N LYS A 102 7.38 13.39 11.63
CA LYS A 102 7.88 14.08 12.82
C LYS A 102 7.19 13.57 14.08
#